data_AF-A0A661PKP6-F1
#
_entry.id   AF-A0A661PKP6-F1
#
_cell.length_a   1.000
_cell.length_b   1.000
_cell.length_c   1.000
_cell.angle_alpha   90.00
_cell.angle_beta   90.00
_cell.angle_gamma   90.00
#
_symmetry.space_group_name_H-M   'P 1'
#
loop_
_entity.id
_entity.type
_entity.pdbx_description
1 polymer ?
#
loop_
_entity_poly.entity_id
_entity_poly.type
_entity_poly.pdbx_seq_one_letter_code
_entity_poly.pdbx_strand_id
1 'polypeptide(L)'
;MNENSMTDYTPPELILARSQAFSRGDFGLIYDSYHSESNFRRQFTERDEYLEFGKASLGKDYQLTSCQILDEKVDTHESQVVFLMEMKAQGTVQQYAELAWLQRENGAWRYHRGQKITAEELPENPESLNLTDFAKLDPATIF
;
A
#
# COMPACT_ATOMS: atom_id res chain seq x y z
N MET A 1 11.19 -22.93 6.19
CA MET A 1 10.83 -21.54 5.86
C MET A 1 9.84 -21.65 4.74
N ASN A 2 8.56 -21.41 5.01
CA ASN A 2 7.54 -21.45 3.96
C ASN A 2 7.73 -20.20 3.12
N GLU A 3 8.08 -20.38 1.85
CA GLU A 3 7.89 -19.37 0.83
C GLU A 3 6.39 -19.09 0.80
N ASN A 4 5.93 -18.02 1.46
CA ASN A 4 4.57 -17.53 1.26
C ASN A 4 4.50 -17.10 -0.20
N SER A 5 4.02 -18.00 -1.05
CA SER A 5 3.72 -17.68 -2.43
C SER A 5 2.70 -16.54 -2.42
N MET A 6 3.03 -15.42 -3.07
CA MET A 6 2.15 -14.24 -3.14
C MET A 6 0.78 -14.54 -3.78
N THR A 7 0.59 -15.75 -4.32
CA THR A 7 -0.65 -16.25 -4.92
C THR A 7 -1.81 -16.40 -3.95
N ASP A 8 -1.54 -16.46 -2.64
CA ASP A 8 -2.56 -16.87 -1.67
C ASP A 8 -3.26 -15.68 -0.99
N TYR A 9 -2.77 -14.46 -1.19
CA TYR A 9 -3.36 -13.27 -0.58
C TYR A 9 -4.65 -12.87 -1.30
N THR A 10 -5.71 -12.63 -0.55
CA THR A 10 -6.82 -11.75 -0.98
C THR A 10 -6.35 -10.29 -1.07
N PRO A 11 -7.10 -9.39 -1.74
CA PRO A 11 -6.69 -8.00 -1.87
C PRO A 11 -6.39 -7.29 -0.53
N PRO A 12 -7.23 -7.40 0.53
CA PRO A 12 -6.90 -6.82 1.84
C PRO A 12 -5.70 -7.46 2.51
N GLU A 13 -5.57 -8.79 2.41
CA GLU A 13 -4.42 -9.50 2.97
C GLU A 13 -3.12 -9.04 2.31
N LEU A 14 -3.13 -8.69 1.02
CA LEU A 14 -1.94 -8.13 0.38
C LEU A 14 -1.56 -6.77 0.99
N ILE A 15 -2.53 -5.90 1.26
CA ILE A 15 -2.28 -4.59 1.89
C ILE A 15 -1.68 -4.77 3.29
N LEU A 16 -2.26 -5.67 4.10
CA LEU A 16 -1.75 -5.99 5.43
C LEU A 16 -0.35 -6.63 5.37
N ALA A 17 -0.12 -7.56 4.43
CA ALA A 17 1.18 -8.19 4.24
C ALA A 17 2.26 -7.17 3.83
N ARG A 18 1.92 -6.20 2.97
CA ARG A 18 2.81 -5.08 2.58
C ARG A 18 3.16 -4.20 3.78
N SER A 19 2.18 -3.85 4.62
CA SER A 19 2.40 -3.08 5.85
C SER A 19 3.34 -3.82 6.83
N GLN A 20 3.13 -5.12 7.01
CA GLN A 20 3.98 -5.93 7.86
C GLN A 20 5.40 -6.10 7.27
N ALA A 21 5.52 -6.25 5.96
CA ALA A 21 6.80 -6.31 5.28
C ALA A 21 7.60 -5.02 5.48
N PHE A 22 6.94 -3.86 5.37
CA PHE A 22 7.55 -2.56 5.68
C PHE A 22 8.08 -2.52 7.11
N SER A 23 7.26 -2.96 8.07
CA SER A 23 7.62 -2.98 9.49
C SER A 23 8.82 -3.89 9.81
N ARG A 24 9.05 -4.94 9.00
CA ARG A 24 10.18 -5.87 9.13
C ARG A 24 11.39 -5.50 8.25
N GLY A 25 11.30 -4.42 7.46
CA GLY A 25 12.32 -4.07 6.48
C GLY A 25 12.42 -5.06 5.30
N ASP A 26 11.36 -5.82 5.03
CA ASP A 26 11.26 -6.73 3.89
C ASP A 26 10.82 -5.96 2.64
N PHE A 27 11.73 -5.12 2.14
CA PHE A 27 11.53 -4.35 0.92
C PHE A 27 11.45 -5.23 -0.33
N GLY A 28 11.92 -6.47 -0.25
CA GLY A 28 11.73 -7.49 -1.29
C GLY A 28 10.26 -7.76 -1.53
N LEU A 29 9.53 -8.16 -0.48
CA LEU A 29 8.09 -8.42 -0.58
C LEU A 29 7.32 -7.18 -1.06
N ILE A 30 7.67 -5.99 -0.58
CA ILE A 30 7.02 -4.75 -1.03
C ILE A 30 7.21 -4.59 -2.55
N TYR A 31 8.44 -4.69 -3.05
CA TYR A 31 8.72 -4.57 -4.48
C TYR A 31 7.98 -5.64 -5.31
N ASP A 32 8.05 -6.89 -4.86
CA ASP A 32 7.48 -8.04 -5.55
C ASP A 32 5.95 -8.00 -5.56
N SER A 33 5.33 -7.31 -4.60
CA SER A 33 3.87 -7.13 -4.52
C SER A 33 3.31 -6.02 -5.43
N TYR A 34 4.14 -5.21 -6.09
CA TYR A 34 3.67 -4.25 -7.10
C TYR A 34 3.43 -4.91 -8.45
N HIS A 35 2.44 -4.40 -9.18
CA HIS A 35 2.15 -4.78 -10.56
C HIS A 35 3.28 -4.26 -11.46
N SER A 36 3.71 -5.05 -12.45
CA SER A 36 4.83 -4.68 -13.33
C SER A 36 4.61 -3.35 -14.06
N GLU A 37 3.36 -3.01 -14.37
CA GLU A 37 2.99 -1.74 -15.03
C GLU A 37 2.75 -0.55 -14.10
N SER A 38 2.84 -0.73 -12.78
CA SER A 38 2.65 0.35 -11.80
C SER A 38 3.69 1.47 -11.98
N ASN A 39 3.32 2.71 -11.67
CA ASN A 39 4.27 3.83 -11.72
C ASN A 39 5.46 3.60 -10.78
N PHE A 40 5.24 2.93 -9.64
CA PHE A 40 6.30 2.51 -8.74
C PHE A 40 7.35 1.63 -9.42
N ARG A 41 6.93 0.63 -10.21
CA ARG A 41 7.84 -0.26 -10.96
C ARG A 41 8.51 0.44 -12.14
N ARG A 42 7.91 1.51 -12.67
CA ARG A 42 8.58 2.40 -13.65
C ARG A 42 9.67 3.24 -13.01
N GLN A 43 9.44 3.73 -11.78
CA GLN A 43 10.42 4.50 -11.03
C GLN A 43 11.58 3.63 -10.53
N PHE A 44 11.30 2.42 -10.03
CA PHE A 44 12.28 1.45 -9.58
C PHE A 44 12.30 0.26 -10.54
N THR A 45 13.01 0.43 -11.65
CA THR A 45 13.05 -0.61 -12.70
C THR A 45 13.76 -1.86 -12.20
N GLU A 46 14.84 -1.68 -11.44
CA GLU A 46 15.59 -2.78 -10.84
C GLU A 46 15.19 -3.00 -9.38
N ARG A 47 14.98 -4.26 -9.01
CA ARG A 47 14.61 -4.64 -7.64
C ARG A 47 15.67 -4.21 -6.62
N ASP A 48 16.93 -4.44 -6.94
CA ASP A 48 18.04 -4.17 -6.02
C ASP A 48 18.17 -2.67 -5.71
N GLU A 49 17.89 -1.80 -6.68
CA GLU A 49 17.86 -0.34 -6.46
C GLU A 49 16.85 0.06 -5.37
N TYR A 50 15.65 -0.53 -5.41
CA TYR A 50 14.64 -0.27 -4.38
C TYR A 50 15.04 -0.86 -3.02
N LEU A 51 15.65 -2.05 -3.00
CA LEU A 51 16.11 -2.67 -1.75
C LEU A 51 17.19 -1.83 -1.06
N GLU A 52 18.13 -1.29 -1.84
CA GLU A 52 19.15 -0.38 -1.34
C GLU A 52 18.53 0.92 -0.82
N PHE A 53 17.62 1.54 -1.59
CA PHE A 53 16.88 2.72 -1.17
C PHE A 53 16.10 2.50 0.13
N GLY A 54 15.36 1.40 0.23
CA GLY A 54 14.57 1.07 1.42
C GLY A 54 15.44 0.89 2.67
N LYS A 55 16.59 0.20 2.55
CA LYS A 55 17.54 0.04 3.65
C LYS A 55 18.20 1.35 4.07
N ALA A 56 18.50 2.23 3.12
CA ALA A 56 19.19 3.49 3.37
C ALA A 56 18.27 4.56 3.98
N SER A 57 17.02 4.63 3.50
CA SER A 57 16.14 5.78 3.75
C SER A 57 14.87 5.45 4.54
N LEU A 58 14.34 4.22 4.43
CA LEU A 58 13.04 3.88 5.01
C LEU A 58 13.16 3.17 6.36
N GLY A 59 14.11 2.23 6.49
CA GLY A 59 14.21 1.38 7.68
C GLY A 59 14.67 2.06 8.98
N LYS A 60 15.14 3.31 8.94
CA LYS A 60 15.64 4.04 10.12
C LYS A 60 14.68 5.12 10.62
N ASP A 61 14.03 5.81 9.69
CA ASP A 61 13.28 7.03 10.00
C ASP A 61 11.76 6.84 10.01
N TYR A 62 11.29 5.70 9.51
CA TYR A 62 9.88 5.38 9.37
C TYR A 62 9.54 4.07 10.08
N GLN A 63 8.55 4.13 10.97
CA GLN A 63 8.01 2.97 11.66
C GLN A 63 6.50 2.93 11.43
N LEU A 64 6.02 1.91 10.72
CA LEU A 64 4.59 1.69 10.60
C LEU A 64 4.05 1.17 11.93
N THR A 65 3.02 1.82 12.47
CA THR A 65 2.43 1.49 13.78
C THR A 65 1.07 0.82 13.66
N SER A 66 0.29 1.16 12.63
CA SER A 66 -1.01 0.53 12.36
C SER A 66 -1.36 0.52 10.87
N CYS A 67 -2.08 -0.51 10.45
CA CYS A 67 -2.77 -0.57 9.16
C CYS A 67 -4.12 -1.25 9.36
N GLN A 68 -5.19 -0.52 9.04
CA GLN A 68 -6.57 -0.97 9.21
C GLN A 68 -7.29 -0.91 7.88
N ILE A 69 -7.91 -2.02 7.47
CA ILE A 69 -8.79 -2.06 6.31
C ILE A 69 -10.13 -1.45 6.71
N LEU A 70 -10.61 -0.46 5.93
CA LEU A 70 -11.86 0.25 6.21
C LEU A 70 -13.01 -0.22 5.31
N ASP A 71 -12.71 -0.42 4.03
CA ASP A 71 -13.69 -0.81 3.02
C ASP A 71 -12.99 -1.55 1.87
N GLU A 72 -13.74 -2.38 1.14
CA GLU A 72 -13.22 -3.11 0.00
C GLU A 72 -14.29 -3.38 -1.06
N LYS A 73 -13.82 -3.46 -2.30
CA LYS A 73 -14.60 -4.00 -3.42
C LYS A 73 -13.74 -5.03 -4.13
N VAL A 74 -14.09 -6.30 -3.96
CA VAL A 74 -13.38 -7.41 -4.57
C VAL A 74 -14.04 -7.78 -5.90
N ASP A 75 -13.27 -7.75 -6.97
CA ASP A 75 -13.64 -8.30 -8.28
C ASP A 75 -12.67 -9.44 -8.65
N THR A 76 -12.98 -10.13 -9.74
CA THR A 76 -12.17 -11.15 -10.37
C THR A 76 -10.84 -10.64 -10.93
N HIS A 77 -10.80 -9.41 -11.49
CA HIS A 77 -9.64 -8.88 -12.22
C HIS A 77 -9.00 -7.66 -11.56
N GLU A 78 -9.80 -6.72 -11.07
CA GLU A 78 -9.34 -5.51 -10.38
C GLU A 78 -10.14 -5.32 -9.09
N SER A 79 -9.46 -5.22 -7.96
CA SER A 79 -10.08 -4.97 -6.66
C SER A 79 -9.65 -3.62 -6.11
N GLN A 80 -10.46 -3.07 -5.23
CA GLN A 80 -10.22 -1.81 -4.55
C GLN A 80 -10.22 -2.02 -3.04
N VAL A 81 -9.27 -1.43 -2.33
CA VAL A 81 -9.18 -1.52 -0.87
C VAL A 81 -8.91 -0.14 -0.30
N VAL A 82 -9.77 0.30 0.61
CA VAL A 82 -9.58 1.49 1.43
C VAL A 82 -8.94 1.08 2.74
N PHE A 83 -7.86 1.74 3.12
CA PHE A 83 -7.20 1.49 4.39
C PHE A 83 -6.70 2.77 5.05
N LEU A 84 -6.64 2.73 6.38
CA LEU A 84 -6.04 3.74 7.23
C LEU A 84 -4.68 3.26 7.67
N MET A 85 -3.65 4.09 7.47
CA MET A 85 -2.29 3.80 7.87
C MET A 85 -1.82 4.82 8.89
N GLU A 86 -1.19 4.31 9.94
CA GLU A 86 -0.48 5.11 10.92
C GLU A 86 1.00 4.75 10.88
N MET A 87 1.83 5.78 10.87
CA MET A 87 3.28 5.64 10.87
C MET A 87 3.93 6.72 11.71
N LYS A 88 5.01 6.38 12.38
CA LYS A 88 5.90 7.33 13.05
C LYS A 88 7.03 7.68 12.09
N ALA A 89 7.12 8.95 11.73
CA ALA A 89 8.20 9.51 10.92
C ALA A 89 8.97 10.54 11.74
N GLN A 90 10.28 10.35 11.92
CA GLN A 90 11.15 11.29 12.65
C GLN A 90 10.63 11.70 14.05
N GLY A 91 9.97 10.77 14.76
CA GLY A 91 9.41 11.03 16.09
C GLY A 91 7.94 11.47 16.10
N THR A 92 7.38 11.88 14.96
CA THR A 92 6.00 12.35 14.83
C THR A 92 5.10 11.26 14.30
N VAL A 93 3.94 11.06 14.92
CA VAL A 93 2.90 10.17 14.41
C VAL A 93 2.18 10.88 13.27
N GLN A 94 2.10 10.22 12.13
CA GLN A 94 1.38 10.65 10.95
C GLN A 94 0.35 9.58 10.60
N GLN A 95 -0.81 10.04 10.15
CA GLN A 95 -1.88 9.18 9.69
C GLN A 95 -2.27 9.59 8.28
N TYR A 96 -2.66 8.63 7.45
CA TYR A 96 -3.23 8.89 6.15
C TYR A 96 -4.19 7.76 5.77
N ALA A 97 -5.15 8.06 4.91
CA ALA A 97 -5.99 7.05 4.29
C ALA A 97 -5.63 6.89 2.82
N GLU A 98 -5.79 5.69 2.30
CA GLU A 98 -5.47 5.40 0.90
C GLU A 98 -6.50 4.44 0.31
N LEU A 99 -6.88 4.72 -0.93
CA LEU A 99 -7.57 3.79 -1.82
C LEU A 99 -6.53 3.16 -2.74
N ALA A 100 -6.32 1.86 -2.60
CA ALA A 100 -5.49 1.07 -3.50
C ALA A 100 -6.35 0.35 -4.55
N TRP A 101 -5.88 0.38 -5.80
CA TRP A 101 -6.33 -0.54 -6.84
C TRP A 101 -5.32 -1.67 -6.98
N LEU A 102 -5.84 -2.89 -6.87
CA LEU A 102 -5.09 -4.12 -7.01
C LEU A 102 -5.53 -4.85 -8.27
N GLN A 103 -4.59 -5.40 -9.02
CA GLN A 103 -4.87 -6.14 -10.25
C GLN A 103 -4.28 -7.53 -10.19
N ARG A 104 -4.93 -8.50 -10.86
CA ARG A 104 -4.38 -9.84 -11.01
C ARG A 104 -3.26 -9.86 -12.03
N GLU A 105 -2.11 -10.41 -11.64
CA GLU A 105 -0.97 -10.68 -12.51
C GLU A 105 -0.43 -12.07 -12.19
N ASN A 106 -0.33 -12.94 -13.20
CA ASN A 106 0.17 -14.31 -13.06
C ASN A 106 -0.53 -15.11 -11.93
N GLY A 107 -1.83 -14.88 -11.72
CA GLY A 107 -2.63 -15.57 -10.71
C GLY A 107 -2.56 -14.97 -9.30
N ALA A 108 -1.71 -13.97 -9.05
CA ALA A 108 -1.59 -13.29 -7.76
C ALA A 108 -2.16 -11.86 -7.83
N TRP A 109 -2.60 -11.33 -6.69
CA TRP A 109 -2.95 -9.91 -6.58
C TRP A 109 -1.68 -9.05 -6.47
N ARG A 110 -1.68 -7.93 -7.18
CA ARG A 110 -0.61 -6.94 -7.20
C ARG A 110 -1.15 -5.55 -6.96
N TYR A 111 -0.44 -4.75 -6.15
CA TYR A 111 -0.73 -3.33 -6.02
C TYR A 111 -0.42 -2.62 -7.34
N HIS A 112 -1.40 -1.95 -7.94
CA HIS A 112 -1.22 -1.29 -9.24
C HIS A 112 -1.07 0.24 -9.11
N ARG A 113 -2.01 0.89 -8.42
CA ARG A 113 -2.05 2.36 -8.24
C ARG A 113 -2.80 2.70 -6.96
N GLY A 114 -2.64 3.93 -6.47
CA GLY A 114 -3.36 4.40 -5.30
C GLY A 114 -3.73 5.87 -5.35
N GLN A 115 -4.57 6.27 -4.41
CA GLN A 115 -4.96 7.64 -4.16
C GLN A 115 -4.97 7.89 -2.67
N LYS A 116 -4.33 8.96 -2.22
CA LYS A 116 -4.04 9.21 -0.81
C LYS A 116 -4.78 10.46 -0.34
N ILE A 117 -5.33 10.39 0.87
CA ILE A 117 -5.79 11.54 1.67
C ILE A 117 -4.73 11.78 2.74
N THR A 118 -4.10 12.95 2.72
CA THR A 118 -3.02 13.27 3.68
C THR A 118 -3.56 13.57 5.07
N ALA A 119 -2.68 13.66 6.06
CA ALA A 119 -3.04 14.00 7.43
C ALA A 119 -3.82 15.33 7.53
N GLU A 120 -3.50 16.32 6.67
CA GLU A 120 -4.21 17.61 6.66
C GLU A 120 -5.62 17.52 6.07
N GLU A 121 -5.89 16.51 5.26
CA GLU A 121 -7.14 16.31 4.52
C GLU A 121 -8.05 15.26 5.18
N LEU A 122 -7.55 14.53 6.18
CA LEU A 122 -8.33 13.53 6.90
C LEU A 122 -9.52 14.17 7.61
N PRO A 123 -10.72 13.56 7.54
CA PRO A 123 -11.86 14.02 8.33
C PRO A 123 -11.64 13.74 9.82
N GLU A 124 -12.46 14.36 10.67
CA GLU A 124 -12.42 14.13 12.13
C GLU A 124 -12.58 12.65 12.51
N ASN A 125 -13.32 11.87 11.70
CA ASN A 125 -13.50 10.43 11.89
C ASN A 125 -12.96 9.64 10.68
N PRO A 126 -11.64 9.42 10.59
CA PRO A 126 -11.00 8.78 9.44
C PRO A 126 -11.39 7.29 9.30
N GLU A 127 -11.82 6.63 10.37
CA GLU A 127 -12.25 5.23 10.35
C GLU A 127 -13.57 5.02 9.60
N SER A 128 -14.32 6.09 9.32
CA SER A 128 -15.57 6.03 8.54
C SER A 128 -15.39 6.19 7.02
N LEU A 129 -14.15 6.43 6.57
CA LEU A 129 -13.85 6.57 5.15
C LEU A 129 -14.14 5.27 4.38
N ASN A 130 -14.70 5.42 3.18
CA ASN A 130 -15.11 4.31 2.33
C ASN A 130 -14.90 4.67 0.85
N LEU A 131 -15.19 3.73 -0.06
CA LEU A 131 -14.99 3.91 -1.51
C LEU A 131 -15.72 5.14 -2.08
N THR A 132 -16.87 5.51 -1.53
CA THR A 132 -17.66 6.66 -2.01
C THR A 132 -17.00 7.99 -1.69
N ASP A 133 -16.22 8.06 -0.61
CA ASP A 133 -15.49 9.28 -0.26
C ASP A 133 -14.32 9.52 -1.19
N PHE A 134 -13.59 8.47 -1.56
CA PHE A 134 -12.52 8.56 -2.56
C PHE A 134 -13.05 8.87 -3.96
N ALA A 135 -14.26 8.43 -4.32
CA ALA A 135 -14.87 8.76 -5.61
C ALA A 135 -15.13 10.27 -5.81
N LYS A 136 -15.08 11.08 -4.74
CA LYS A 136 -15.26 12.54 -4.80
C LYS A 136 -13.94 13.29 -5.03
N LEU A 137 -12.80 12.62 -4.87
CA LEU A 137 -11.47 13.23 -5.01
C LEU A 137 -11.11 13.43 -6.48
N ASP A 138 -10.19 14.37 -6.74
CA ASP A 138 -9.70 14.63 -8.08
C ASP A 138 -8.92 13.41 -8.63
N PRO A 139 -9.34 12.78 -9.74
CA PRO A 139 -8.62 11.66 -10.35
C PRO A 139 -7.16 11.96 -10.71
N ALA A 140 -6.79 13.24 -10.87
CA ALA A 140 -5.40 13.65 -11.11
C ALA A 140 -4.45 13.34 -9.94
N THR A 141 -4.98 12.99 -8.76
CA THR A 141 -4.21 12.63 -7.57
C THR A 141 -3.90 11.13 -7.45
N ILE A 142 -4.26 10.34 -8.47
CA ILE A 142 -3.92 8.91 -8.54
C ILE A 142 -2.45 8.75 -8.97
N PHE A 143 -1.71 7.90 -8.25
CA PHE A 143 -0.28 7.62 -8.48
C PHE A 143 0.01 6.14 -8.67
#